data_AF-A0A2H0ZNM8-F1
#
_entry.id   AF-A0A2H0ZNM8-F1
#
_cell.length_a   1.000
_cell.length_b   1.000
_cell.length_c   1.000
_cell.angle_alpha   90.00
_cell.angle_beta   90.00
_cell.angle_gamma   90.00
#
_symmetry.space_group_name_H-M   'P 1'
#
loop_
_entity.id
_entity.type
_entity.pdbx_description
1 polymer ?
#
loop_
_entity_poly.entity_id
_entity_poly.type
_entity_poly.pdbx_seq_one_letter_code
_entity_poly.pdbx_strand_id
1 'polypeptide(L)'
;MLLCIRRYATEAKRQVNHSHFDLHAWPKSKRPSPHDIFDMDPSESAYKTRREYDSKLKSTYKKLIKMYHPDLAVSHDIVEGSTTLSASKKRARFDEIQKAYEVLKDPRKRIAYKKYEQTTWDDYKPGKTSSFEAYRMANAHRRQYSYENDPKLWHAATWEDYYQMKWGRSPPTAEELEKNKWKILYKVLIVASVAVVLQVMLAIERTDEFNRQTRLMNLRADADLRDSYNNFDEGRSQFQRMRRFLLYRRSGLDGRDDEATKKEENDILTRFAQQQVDKFK
;
A
#
# COMPACT_ATOMS: atom_id res chain seq x y z
N MET A 1 29.29 -59.72 48.98
CA MET A 1 28.07 -59.20 48.35
C MET A 1 28.51 -58.31 47.18
N LEU A 2 28.51 -58.85 45.96
CA LEU A 2 29.01 -58.15 44.77
C LEU A 2 27.94 -57.14 44.29
N LEU A 3 28.23 -55.85 44.44
CA LEU A 3 27.42 -54.76 43.91
C LEU A 3 27.58 -54.71 42.38
N CYS A 4 26.61 -55.28 41.66
CA CYS A 4 26.46 -55.07 40.23
C CYS A 4 26.06 -53.61 39.95
N ILE A 5 27.05 -52.75 39.73
CA ILE A 5 26.85 -51.39 39.26
C ILE A 5 26.40 -51.47 37.80
N ARG A 6 25.11 -51.25 37.55
CA ARG A 6 24.56 -51.07 36.20
C ARG A 6 25.18 -49.81 35.59
N ARG A 7 26.20 -49.99 34.74
CA ARG A 7 26.67 -48.93 33.85
C ARG A 7 25.65 -48.81 32.71
N TYR A 8 24.85 -47.76 32.73
CA TYR A 8 24.04 -47.40 31.56
C TYR A 8 24.99 -46.99 30.43
N ALA A 9 24.76 -47.50 29.23
CA ALA A 9 25.47 -47.05 28.04
C ALA A 9 25.10 -45.58 27.77
N THR A 10 25.97 -44.65 28.14
CA THR A 10 25.86 -43.26 27.69
C THR A 10 26.36 -43.21 26.26
N GLU A 11 25.43 -43.16 25.30
CA GLU A 11 25.75 -42.89 23.90
C GLU A 11 26.51 -41.56 23.83
N ALA A 12 27.72 -41.58 23.26
CA ALA A 12 28.50 -40.36 23.08
C ALA A 12 27.68 -39.40 22.21
N LYS A 13 27.38 -38.20 22.74
CA LYS A 13 26.59 -37.22 21.99
C LYS A 13 27.27 -36.91 20.67
N ARG A 14 26.57 -37.20 19.58
CA ARG A 14 27.07 -36.94 18.24
C ARG A 14 27.12 -35.43 18.02
N GLN A 15 28.26 -34.91 17.57
CA GLN A 15 28.35 -33.50 17.15
C GLN A 15 27.79 -33.35 15.73
N VAL A 16 26.90 -32.40 15.54
CA VAL A 16 26.21 -32.17 14.27
C VAL A 16 26.28 -30.70 13.87
N ASN A 17 26.63 -30.46 12.61
CA ASN A 17 26.72 -29.14 12.01
C ASN A 17 25.60 -28.92 11.00
N HIS A 18 25.31 -27.67 10.66
CA HIS A 18 24.30 -27.33 9.64
C HIS A 18 24.64 -27.93 8.27
N SER A 19 25.94 -28.01 7.93
CA SER A 19 26.43 -28.65 6.70
C SER A 19 26.08 -30.14 6.60
N HIS A 20 25.92 -30.85 7.74
CA HIS A 20 25.56 -32.26 7.75
C HIS A 20 24.16 -32.53 7.17
N PHE A 21 23.28 -31.52 7.20
CA PHE A 21 21.90 -31.61 6.70
C PHE A 21 21.68 -30.80 5.41
N ASP A 22 22.77 -30.34 4.76
CA ASP A 22 22.76 -29.32 3.69
C ASP A 22 21.89 -28.12 4.07
N LEU A 23 22.12 -27.59 5.27
CA LEU A 23 21.53 -26.34 5.76
C LEU A 23 22.56 -25.22 5.71
N HIS A 24 22.09 -24.01 5.45
CA HIS A 24 22.89 -22.80 5.59
C HIS A 24 23.26 -22.55 7.06
N ALA A 25 24.27 -21.70 7.28
CA ALA A 25 24.65 -21.29 8.62
C ALA A 25 23.54 -20.43 9.25
N TRP A 26 23.33 -20.59 10.56
CA TRP A 26 22.31 -19.81 11.26
C TRP A 26 22.58 -18.30 11.14
N PRO A 27 21.54 -17.46 10.94
CA PRO A 27 21.71 -16.02 10.79
C PRO A 27 22.34 -15.36 12.03
N LYS A 28 23.27 -14.44 11.80
CA LYS A 28 24.00 -13.71 12.86
C LYS A 28 23.24 -12.52 13.43
N SER A 29 22.12 -12.13 12.81
CA SER A 29 21.29 -11.02 13.28
C SER A 29 20.64 -11.38 14.61
N LYS A 30 20.50 -10.38 15.51
CA LYS A 30 19.85 -10.59 16.82
C LYS A 30 18.38 -11.01 16.71
N ARG A 31 17.71 -10.61 15.63
CA ARG A 31 16.31 -10.90 15.32
C ARG A 31 16.24 -11.28 13.84
N PRO A 32 16.49 -12.55 13.49
CA PRO A 32 16.50 -12.96 12.09
C PRO A 32 15.09 -12.92 11.49
N SER A 33 14.98 -12.46 10.24
CA SER A 33 13.72 -12.51 9.50
C SER A 33 13.34 -13.97 9.25
N PRO A 34 12.05 -14.34 9.18
CA PRO A 34 11.62 -15.66 8.72
C PRO A 34 12.28 -16.06 7.39
N HIS A 35 12.50 -15.10 6.49
CA HIS A 35 13.19 -15.34 5.22
C HIS A 35 14.67 -15.70 5.42
N ASP A 36 15.36 -15.03 6.34
CA ASP A 36 16.76 -15.31 6.69
C ASP A 36 16.93 -16.69 7.32
N ILE A 37 16.00 -17.12 8.18
CA ILE A 37 16.03 -18.44 8.85
C ILE A 37 15.95 -19.61 7.87
N PHE A 38 15.29 -19.41 6.72
CA PHE A 38 15.15 -20.45 5.69
C PHE A 38 16.10 -20.26 4.50
N ASP A 39 16.93 -19.22 4.50
CA ASP A 39 17.79 -18.83 3.37
C ASP A 39 16.98 -18.73 2.07
N MET A 40 15.91 -17.94 2.15
CA MET A 40 14.98 -17.67 1.06
C MET A 40 14.94 -16.19 0.75
N ASP A 41 14.86 -15.87 -0.54
CA ASP A 41 14.76 -14.48 -0.97
C ASP A 41 13.40 -13.90 -0.51
N PRO A 42 13.38 -12.69 0.09
CA PRO A 42 12.13 -12.00 0.42
C PRO A 42 11.29 -11.64 -0.81
N SER A 43 11.92 -11.48 -1.97
CA SER A 43 11.25 -11.23 -3.24
C SER A 43 10.75 -12.52 -3.87
N GLU A 44 9.43 -12.63 -3.99
CA GLU A 44 8.79 -13.77 -4.69
C GLU A 44 9.22 -13.86 -6.16
N SER A 45 9.74 -12.78 -6.76
CA SER A 45 10.22 -12.75 -8.15
C SER A 45 11.47 -13.60 -8.39
N ALA A 46 12.20 -13.98 -7.33
CA ALA A 46 13.37 -14.85 -7.44
C ALA A 46 13.01 -16.31 -7.75
N TYR A 47 11.73 -16.68 -7.62
CA TYR A 47 11.25 -18.04 -7.83
C TYR A 47 10.42 -18.12 -9.11
N LYS A 48 10.64 -19.16 -9.92
CA LYS A 48 9.93 -19.31 -11.21
C LYS A 48 8.46 -19.64 -10.99
N THR A 49 8.14 -20.33 -9.91
CA THR A 49 6.77 -20.76 -9.62
C THR A 49 6.52 -20.82 -8.12
N ARG A 50 5.27 -20.55 -7.72
CA ARG A 50 4.81 -20.66 -6.33
C ARG A 50 5.13 -22.02 -5.69
N ARG A 51 4.96 -23.10 -6.45
CA ARG A 51 5.23 -24.47 -6.02
C ARG A 51 6.71 -24.70 -5.69
N GLU A 52 7.61 -24.04 -6.40
CA GLU A 52 9.05 -24.11 -6.15
C GLU A 52 9.39 -23.49 -4.78
N TYR A 53 8.84 -22.30 -4.50
CA TYR A 53 8.96 -21.64 -3.20
C TYR A 53 8.46 -22.54 -2.07
N ASP A 54 7.24 -23.09 -2.20
CA ASP A 54 6.63 -23.92 -1.16
C ASP A 54 7.39 -25.24 -0.95
N SER A 55 7.95 -25.81 -2.03
CA SER A 55 8.81 -27.00 -1.95
C SER A 55 10.12 -26.70 -1.23
N LYS A 56 10.80 -25.58 -1.56
CA LYS A 56 12.03 -25.15 -0.89
C LYS A 56 11.76 -24.92 0.60
N LEU A 57 10.74 -24.13 0.94
CA LEU A 57 10.34 -23.86 2.34
C LEU A 57 10.05 -25.14 3.12
N LYS A 58 9.29 -26.09 2.54
CA LYS A 58 8.95 -27.34 3.21
C LYS A 58 10.16 -28.25 3.39
N SER A 59 11.08 -28.28 2.44
CA SER A 59 12.28 -29.12 2.52
C SER A 59 13.27 -28.60 3.55
N THR A 60 13.52 -27.28 3.59
CA THR A 60 14.37 -26.64 4.60
C THR A 60 13.77 -26.76 6.00
N TYR A 61 12.46 -26.54 6.16
CA TYR A 61 11.75 -26.73 7.42
C TYR A 61 11.90 -28.14 7.99
N LYS A 62 11.71 -29.18 7.16
CA LYS A 62 11.90 -30.58 7.61
C LYS A 62 13.32 -30.85 8.10
N LYS A 63 14.33 -30.31 7.41
CA LYS A 63 15.74 -30.45 7.79
C LYS A 63 16.02 -29.74 9.12
N LEU A 64 15.53 -28.50 9.28
CA LEU A 64 15.67 -27.72 10.50
C LEU A 64 14.98 -28.38 11.70
N ILE A 65 13.76 -28.93 11.53
CA ILE A 65 13.10 -29.67 12.61
C ILE A 65 13.93 -30.87 13.04
N LYS A 66 14.43 -31.68 12.10
CA LYS A 66 15.24 -32.87 12.45
C LYS A 66 16.45 -32.51 13.32
N MET A 67 17.02 -31.34 13.10
CA MET A 67 18.16 -30.82 13.85
C MET A 67 17.75 -30.21 15.20
N TYR A 68 16.68 -29.41 15.24
CA TYR A 68 16.33 -28.60 16.42
C TYR A 68 15.15 -29.15 17.26
N HIS A 69 14.54 -30.28 16.88
CA HIS A 69 13.43 -30.85 17.63
C HIS A 69 13.84 -31.15 19.07
N PRO A 70 13.06 -30.76 20.10
CA PRO A 70 13.45 -30.93 21.50
C PRO A 70 13.81 -32.37 21.85
N ASP A 71 13.08 -33.36 21.33
CA ASP A 71 13.34 -34.77 21.62
C ASP A 71 14.64 -35.28 20.97
N LEU A 72 14.96 -34.82 19.76
CA LEU A 72 16.16 -35.24 19.04
C LEU A 72 17.40 -34.46 19.50
N ALA A 73 17.23 -33.20 19.89
CA ALA A 73 18.31 -32.32 20.33
C ALA A 73 18.97 -32.75 21.65
N VAL A 74 18.38 -33.72 22.36
CA VAL A 74 18.98 -34.37 23.54
C VAL A 74 20.10 -35.33 23.12
N SER A 75 19.96 -36.02 21.99
CA SER A 75 20.90 -37.06 21.54
C SER A 75 22.13 -36.52 20.80
N HIS A 76 22.10 -35.27 20.35
CA HIS A 76 23.19 -34.67 19.59
C HIS A 76 23.46 -33.22 19.98
N ASP A 77 24.74 -32.85 19.88
CA ASP A 77 25.21 -31.50 20.17
C ASP A 77 25.41 -30.72 18.88
N ILE A 78 24.75 -29.56 18.81
CA ILE A 78 24.80 -28.68 17.64
C ILE A 78 26.01 -27.79 17.81
N VAL A 79 26.98 -27.93 16.91
CA VAL A 79 28.20 -27.10 16.93
C VAL A 79 28.07 -26.00 15.88
N GLU A 80 28.39 -24.78 16.31
CA GLU A 80 28.41 -23.60 15.45
C GLU A 80 29.76 -22.89 15.64
N GLY A 81 30.61 -23.01 14.63
CA GLY A 81 32.01 -22.61 14.73
C GLY A 81 32.74 -23.42 15.80
N SER A 82 33.27 -22.74 16.82
CA SER A 82 33.98 -23.34 17.95
C SER A 82 33.09 -23.60 19.18
N THR A 83 31.79 -23.27 19.11
CA THR A 83 30.90 -23.31 20.29
C THR A 83 29.78 -24.33 20.14
N THR A 84 29.50 -25.05 21.22
CA THR A 84 28.35 -25.96 21.29
C THR A 84 27.13 -25.21 21.82
N LEU A 85 25.97 -25.37 21.17
CA LEU A 85 24.74 -24.72 21.59
C LEU A 85 24.20 -25.30 22.90
N SER A 86 23.89 -24.41 23.85
CA SER A 86 23.13 -24.77 25.06
C SER A 86 21.70 -25.21 24.72
N ALA A 87 21.13 -26.11 25.52
CA ALA A 87 19.77 -26.63 25.34
C ALA A 87 18.70 -25.53 25.28
N SER A 88 18.85 -24.45 26.07
CA SER A 88 17.94 -23.30 26.04
C SER A 88 17.95 -22.59 24.68
N LYS A 89 19.14 -22.43 24.07
CA LYS A 89 19.28 -21.84 22.73
C LYS A 89 18.72 -22.75 21.65
N LYS A 90 18.93 -24.07 21.74
CA LYS A 90 18.33 -25.05 20.80
C LYS A 90 16.80 -24.91 20.80
N ARG A 91 16.20 -24.80 21.99
CA ARG A 91 14.75 -24.62 22.15
C ARG A 91 14.26 -23.29 21.59
N ALA A 92 14.95 -22.19 21.89
CA ALA A 92 14.60 -20.88 21.34
C ALA A 92 14.60 -20.87 19.81
N ARG A 93 15.64 -21.46 19.18
CA ARG A 93 15.73 -21.61 17.72
C ARG A 93 14.59 -22.45 17.16
N PHE A 94 14.21 -23.54 17.82
CA PHE A 94 13.06 -24.35 17.42
C PHE A 94 11.76 -23.52 17.40
N ASP A 95 11.51 -22.76 18.47
CA ASP A 95 10.32 -21.91 18.55
C ASP A 95 10.32 -20.80 17.48
N GLU A 96 11.50 -20.25 17.14
CA GLU A 96 11.67 -19.30 16.03
C GLU A 96 11.40 -19.94 14.67
N ILE A 97 11.96 -21.14 14.39
CA ILE A 97 11.72 -21.89 13.16
C ILE A 97 10.23 -22.17 12.97
N GLN A 98 9.54 -22.57 14.05
CA GLN A 98 8.12 -22.86 14.02
C GLN A 98 7.30 -21.62 13.67
N LYS A 99 7.55 -20.50 14.35
CA LYS A 99 6.89 -19.21 14.07
C LYS A 99 7.17 -18.73 12.64
N ALA A 100 8.42 -18.82 12.20
CA ALA A 100 8.82 -18.43 10.85
C ALA A 100 8.09 -19.26 9.78
N TYR A 101 7.99 -20.58 9.98
CA TYR A 101 7.27 -21.47 9.07
C TYR A 101 5.78 -21.12 8.99
N GLU A 102 5.13 -20.86 10.12
CA GLU A 102 3.72 -20.49 10.17
C GLU A 102 3.41 -19.20 9.43
N VAL A 103 4.32 -18.21 9.48
CA VAL A 103 4.19 -16.95 8.74
C VAL A 103 4.35 -17.17 7.24
N LEU A 104 5.36 -17.93 6.82
CA LEU A 104 5.69 -18.08 5.38
C LEU A 104 4.79 -19.07 4.64
N LYS A 105 4.29 -20.10 5.33
CA LYS A 105 3.43 -21.15 4.76
C LYS A 105 2.08 -20.61 4.26
N ASP A 106 1.44 -19.74 5.04
CA ASP A 106 0.15 -19.15 4.68
C ASP A 106 0.37 -17.91 3.78
N PRO A 107 -0.16 -17.89 2.54
CA PRO A 107 -0.03 -16.75 1.64
C PRO A 107 -0.51 -15.43 2.27
N ARG A 108 -1.59 -15.46 3.06
CA ARG A 108 -2.15 -14.26 3.69
C ARG A 108 -1.21 -13.71 4.75
N LYS A 109 -0.66 -14.58 5.59
CA LYS A 109 0.30 -14.20 6.65
C LYS A 109 1.60 -13.70 6.04
N ARG A 110 2.09 -14.34 4.97
CA ARG A 110 3.30 -13.90 4.28
C ARG A 110 3.13 -12.53 3.64
N ILE A 111 2.03 -12.27 2.94
CA ILE A 111 1.76 -10.94 2.36
C ILE A 111 1.65 -9.89 3.46
N ALA A 112 0.97 -10.22 4.57
CA ALA A 112 0.87 -9.32 5.71
C ALA A 112 2.25 -9.02 6.32
N TYR A 113 3.10 -10.03 6.46
CA TYR A 113 4.47 -9.90 6.94
C TYR A 113 5.34 -9.03 6.02
N LYS A 114 5.30 -9.30 4.71
CA LYS A 114 6.02 -8.52 3.72
C LYS A 114 5.60 -7.05 3.74
N LYS A 115 4.30 -6.78 3.75
CA LYS A 115 3.78 -5.41 3.89
C LYS A 115 4.28 -4.77 5.18
N TYR A 116 4.22 -5.50 6.28
CA TYR A 116 4.66 -5.02 7.59
C TYR A 116 6.16 -4.65 7.63
N GLU A 117 7.03 -5.43 7.00
CA GLU A 117 8.47 -5.11 6.91
C GLU A 117 8.78 -3.96 5.95
N GLN A 118 8.04 -3.86 4.83
CA GLN A 118 8.35 -2.93 3.75
C GLN A 118 7.63 -1.58 3.83
N THR A 119 6.70 -1.40 4.77
CA THR A 119 5.94 -0.15 4.89
C THR A 119 6.87 1.00 5.23
N THR A 120 6.89 2.05 4.39
CA THR A 120 7.50 3.34 4.71
C THR A 120 6.46 4.42 4.88
N TRP A 121 6.83 5.54 5.52
CA TRP A 121 5.91 6.69 5.69
C TRP A 121 5.42 7.27 4.35
N ASP A 122 6.17 7.07 3.26
CA ASP A 122 5.82 7.52 1.91
C ASP A 122 4.64 6.74 1.30
N ASP A 123 4.33 5.54 1.82
CA ASP A 123 3.21 4.73 1.37
C ASP A 123 1.85 5.29 1.86
N TYR A 124 1.86 6.14 2.89
CA TYR A 124 0.65 6.76 3.42
C TYR A 124 0.19 7.89 2.51
N LYS A 125 -1.02 7.75 1.95
CA LYS A 125 -1.64 8.77 1.10
C LYS A 125 -2.93 9.27 1.78
N PRO A 126 -2.92 10.52 2.30
CA PRO A 126 -4.11 11.11 2.92
C PRO A 126 -5.34 10.99 2.01
N GLY A 127 -6.45 10.49 2.55
CA GLY A 127 -7.71 10.32 1.82
C GLY A 127 -7.75 9.17 0.81
N LYS A 128 -6.64 8.46 0.57
CA LYS A 128 -6.57 7.29 -0.32
C LYS A 128 -6.31 5.98 0.42
N THR A 129 -5.59 6.04 1.53
CA THR A 129 -5.32 4.86 2.38
C THR A 129 -6.55 4.54 3.22
N SER A 130 -7.01 3.28 3.18
CA SER A 130 -8.13 2.83 4.02
C SER A 130 -7.78 2.92 5.51
N SER A 131 -8.78 3.11 6.37
CA SER A 131 -8.58 3.20 7.84
C SER A 131 -7.86 1.97 8.41
N PHE A 132 -8.20 0.78 7.93
CA PHE A 132 -7.54 -0.46 8.33
C PHE A 132 -6.07 -0.52 7.89
N GLU A 133 -5.77 -0.07 6.68
CA GLU A 133 -4.40 -0.03 6.17
C GLU A 133 -3.56 1.01 6.92
N ALA A 134 -4.12 2.18 7.21
CA ALA A 134 -3.48 3.18 8.05
C ALA A 134 -3.18 2.65 9.46
N TYR A 135 -4.12 1.93 10.08
CA TYR A 135 -3.90 1.29 11.39
C TYR A 135 -2.79 0.23 11.33
N ARG A 136 -2.76 -0.59 10.27
CA ARG A 136 -1.70 -1.58 10.08
C ARG A 136 -0.33 -0.91 9.91
N MET A 137 -0.24 0.13 9.09
CA MET A 137 0.98 0.89 8.85
C MET A 137 1.49 1.55 10.13
N ALA A 138 0.60 2.19 10.91
CA ALA A 138 0.94 2.79 12.20
C ALA A 138 1.53 1.77 13.18
N ASN A 139 0.97 0.55 13.24
CA ASN A 139 1.52 -0.52 14.07
C ASN A 139 2.89 -1.02 13.58
N ALA A 140 3.09 -1.09 12.27
CA ALA A 140 4.39 -1.43 11.69
C ALA A 140 5.47 -0.42 12.08
N HIS A 141 5.19 0.87 11.88
CA HIS A 141 6.08 1.96 12.27
C HIS A 141 6.33 1.99 13.78
N ARG A 142 5.31 1.78 14.61
CA ARG A 142 5.46 1.76 16.08
C ARG A 142 6.50 0.73 16.53
N ARG A 143 6.52 -0.46 15.92
CA ARG A 143 7.53 -1.46 16.25
C ARG A 143 8.89 -1.10 15.67
N GLN A 144 8.95 -0.65 14.43
CA GLN A 144 10.22 -0.28 13.78
C GLN A 144 10.95 0.81 14.55
N TYR A 145 10.23 1.85 14.96
CA TYR A 145 10.73 2.96 15.77
C TYR A 145 10.57 2.71 17.28
N SER A 146 10.44 1.45 17.72
CA SER A 146 10.43 1.12 19.15
C SER A 146 11.82 1.34 19.77
N TYR A 147 11.85 1.75 21.04
CA TYR A 147 13.09 1.95 21.80
C TYR A 147 14.02 0.73 21.75
N GLU A 148 13.47 -0.48 21.78
CA GLU A 148 14.27 -1.71 21.72
C GLU A 148 15.01 -1.90 20.39
N ASN A 149 14.46 -1.37 19.29
CA ASN A 149 15.01 -1.55 17.96
C ASN A 149 16.02 -0.45 17.62
N ASP A 150 15.74 0.79 18.02
CA ASP A 150 16.64 1.91 17.79
C ASP A 150 16.75 2.83 19.02
N PRO A 151 17.54 2.44 20.04
CA PRO A 151 17.73 3.28 21.22
C PRO A 151 18.33 4.64 20.87
N LYS A 152 19.19 4.72 19.84
CA LYS A 152 19.87 5.95 19.45
C LYS A 152 18.87 7.01 18.97
N LEU A 153 17.83 6.59 18.27
CA LEU A 153 16.73 7.48 17.85
C LEU A 153 16.02 8.12 19.04
N TRP A 154 15.78 7.36 20.10
CA TRP A 154 15.10 7.87 21.29
C TRP A 154 15.98 8.71 22.19
N HIS A 155 17.30 8.48 22.16
CA HIS A 155 18.28 9.34 22.83
C HIS A 155 18.64 10.59 22.02
N ALA A 156 18.23 10.67 20.75
CA ALA A 156 18.47 11.82 19.90
C ALA A 156 17.53 12.98 20.25
N ALA A 157 17.88 13.71 21.31
CA ALA A 157 17.15 14.91 21.73
C ALA A 157 17.55 16.14 20.90
N THR A 158 18.83 16.21 20.51
CA THR A 158 19.37 17.33 19.72
C THR A 158 19.48 16.97 18.24
N TRP A 159 19.58 18.00 17.39
CA TRP A 159 19.82 17.79 15.95
C TRP A 159 21.17 17.13 15.72
N GLU A 160 22.19 17.43 16.53
CA GLU A 160 23.51 16.81 16.50
C GLU A 160 23.43 15.31 16.75
N ASP A 161 22.68 14.87 17.75
CA ASP A 161 22.50 13.45 18.08
C ASP A 161 21.78 12.72 16.94
N TYR A 162 20.73 13.34 16.39
CA TYR A 162 20.01 12.79 15.24
C TYR A 162 20.92 12.69 14.00
N TYR A 163 21.77 13.70 13.78
CA TYR A 163 22.73 13.71 12.68
C TYR A 163 23.75 12.57 12.82
N GLN A 164 24.29 12.37 14.01
CA GLN A 164 25.21 11.28 14.32
C GLN A 164 24.55 9.92 14.14
N MET A 165 23.31 9.76 14.59
CA MET A 165 22.55 8.54 14.39
C MET A 165 22.35 8.24 12.91
N LYS A 166 21.92 9.23 12.12
CA LYS A 166 21.57 9.05 10.70
C LYS A 166 22.77 8.86 9.79
N TRP A 167 23.86 9.58 10.04
CA TRP A 167 25.02 9.62 9.13
C TRP A 167 26.27 8.96 9.71
N GLY A 168 26.24 8.52 10.96
CA GLY A 168 27.38 7.84 11.61
C GLY A 168 28.61 8.73 11.80
N ARG A 169 28.47 10.05 11.70
CA ARG A 169 29.57 11.02 11.82
C ARG A 169 29.15 12.22 12.67
N SER A 170 30.11 12.87 13.31
CA SER A 170 29.86 14.12 14.03
C SER A 170 29.30 15.20 13.09
N PRO A 171 28.43 16.09 13.60
CA PRO A 171 27.95 17.22 12.83
C PRO A 171 29.13 18.11 12.39
N PRO A 172 29.05 18.74 11.21
CA PRO A 172 30.08 19.67 10.76
C PRO A 172 30.17 20.85 11.73
N THR A 173 31.38 21.20 12.15
CA THR A 173 31.62 22.35 13.01
C THR A 173 31.43 23.66 12.26
N ALA A 174 31.19 24.76 13.01
CA ALA A 174 30.99 26.09 12.44
C ALA A 174 32.15 26.48 11.48
N GLU A 175 33.38 26.14 11.84
CA GLU A 175 34.56 26.41 11.00
C GLU A 175 34.54 25.69 9.65
N GLU A 176 34.05 24.44 9.61
CA GLU A 176 33.92 23.67 8.37
C GLU A 176 32.80 24.19 7.46
N LEU A 177 31.73 24.70 8.07
CA LEU A 177 30.63 25.37 7.37
C LEU A 177 31.07 26.71 6.78
N GLU A 178 31.82 27.51 7.54
CA GLU A 178 32.34 28.79 7.05
C GLU A 178 33.28 28.63 5.87
N LYS A 179 34.14 27.61 5.89
CA LYS A 179 35.01 27.26 4.75
C LYS A 179 34.22 26.89 3.49
N ASN A 180 33.04 26.29 3.65
CA ASN A 180 32.21 25.80 2.55
C ASN A 180 30.98 26.67 2.24
N LYS A 181 30.84 27.84 2.90
CA LYS A 181 29.60 28.65 2.87
C LYS A 181 29.12 28.98 1.45
N TRP A 182 30.03 29.34 0.56
CA TRP A 182 29.70 29.69 -0.82
C TRP A 182 29.25 28.49 -1.65
N LYS A 183 29.85 27.32 -1.43
CA LYS A 183 29.44 26.07 -2.11
C LYS A 183 28.04 25.64 -1.65
N ILE A 184 27.75 25.78 -0.36
CA ILE A 184 26.43 25.48 0.20
C ILE A 184 25.39 26.46 -0.36
N LEU A 185 25.68 27.76 -0.30
CA LEU A 185 24.79 28.82 -0.80
C LEU A 185 24.45 28.61 -2.29
N TYR A 186 25.45 28.36 -3.13
CA TYR A 186 25.24 28.11 -4.55
C TYR A 186 24.33 26.90 -4.81
N LYS A 187 24.55 25.78 -4.08
CA LYS A 187 23.68 24.60 -4.18
C LYS A 187 22.25 24.88 -3.75
N VAL A 188 22.06 25.62 -2.66
CA VAL A 188 20.72 26.00 -2.17
C VAL A 188 20.02 26.90 -3.19
N LEU A 189 20.72 27.88 -3.76
CA LEU A 189 20.16 28.75 -4.79
C LEU A 189 19.75 28.00 -6.06
N ILE A 190 20.54 27.00 -6.50
CA ILE A 190 20.15 26.14 -7.62
C ILE A 190 18.89 25.34 -7.30
N VAL A 191 18.82 24.72 -6.12
CA VAL A 191 17.63 23.93 -5.76
C VAL A 191 16.40 24.83 -5.63
N ALA A 192 16.55 26.02 -5.05
CA ALA A 192 15.47 26.99 -4.94
C ALA A 192 15.00 27.48 -6.32
N SER A 193 15.92 27.78 -7.24
CA SER A 193 15.55 28.22 -8.58
C SER A 193 14.80 27.12 -9.35
N VAL A 194 15.25 25.87 -9.26
CA VAL A 194 14.56 24.72 -9.86
C VAL A 194 13.16 24.55 -9.26
N ALA A 195 13.01 24.65 -7.94
CA ALA A 195 11.71 24.52 -7.28
C ALA A 195 10.74 25.64 -7.72
N VAL A 196 11.20 26.88 -7.82
CA VAL A 196 10.38 28.00 -8.30
C VAL A 196 9.95 27.80 -9.74
N VAL A 197 10.85 27.37 -10.62
CA VAL A 197 10.52 27.08 -12.03
C VAL A 197 9.45 25.99 -12.12
N LEU A 198 9.58 24.90 -11.36
CA LEU A 198 8.58 23.83 -11.31
C LEU A 198 7.22 24.32 -10.80
N GLN A 199 7.20 25.16 -9.77
CA GLN A 199 5.95 25.75 -9.26
C GLN A 199 5.29 26.65 -10.29
N VAL A 200 6.06 27.46 -11.03
CA VAL A 200 5.54 28.30 -12.11
C VAL A 200 4.97 27.46 -13.25
N MET A 201 5.66 26.39 -13.68
CA MET A 201 5.13 25.47 -14.70
C MET A 201 3.81 24.83 -14.27
N LEU A 202 3.74 24.28 -13.05
CA LEU A 202 2.52 23.70 -12.50
C LEU A 202 1.39 24.74 -12.38
N ALA A 203 1.71 25.98 -12.03
CA ALA A 203 0.74 27.06 -11.95
C ALA A 203 0.20 27.45 -13.34
N ILE A 204 1.05 27.50 -14.37
CA ILE A 204 0.64 27.79 -15.75
C ILE A 204 -0.29 26.69 -16.26
N GLU A 205 0.10 25.42 -16.14
CA GLU A 205 -0.72 24.28 -16.59
C GLU A 205 -2.10 24.30 -15.93
N ARG A 206 -2.14 24.48 -14.60
CA ARG A 206 -3.41 24.55 -13.86
C ARG A 206 -4.27 25.75 -14.25
N THR A 207 -3.64 26.88 -14.57
CA THR A 207 -4.33 28.09 -15.02
C THR A 207 -4.93 27.90 -16.41
N ASP A 208 -4.19 27.26 -17.33
CA ASP A 208 -4.69 26.95 -18.68
C ASP A 208 -5.87 25.97 -18.64
N GLU A 209 -5.79 24.94 -17.78
CA GLU A 209 -6.90 24.03 -17.55
C GLU A 209 -8.13 24.74 -17.00
N PHE A 210 -7.94 25.61 -16.00
CA PHE A 210 -9.02 26.39 -15.41
C PHE A 210 -9.66 27.35 -16.43
N ASN A 211 -8.85 28.06 -17.22
CA ASN A 211 -9.33 28.94 -18.27
C ASN A 211 -10.08 28.17 -19.36
N ARG A 212 -9.59 26.99 -19.75
CA ARG A 212 -10.28 26.09 -20.72
C ARG A 212 -11.63 25.63 -20.18
N GLN A 213 -11.68 25.17 -18.94
CA GLN A 213 -12.94 24.74 -18.30
C GLN A 213 -13.94 25.90 -18.20
N THR A 214 -13.47 27.08 -17.78
CA THR A 214 -14.31 28.28 -17.70
C THR A 214 -14.86 28.68 -19.07
N ARG A 215 -14.03 28.67 -20.11
CA ARG A 215 -14.48 28.95 -21.48
C ARG A 215 -15.52 27.94 -21.97
N LEU A 216 -15.31 26.66 -21.70
CA LEU A 216 -16.30 25.62 -22.05
C LEU A 216 -17.62 25.80 -21.30
N MET A 217 -17.56 26.16 -20.02
CA MET A 217 -18.75 26.45 -19.22
C MET A 217 -19.51 27.66 -19.78
N ASN A 218 -18.81 28.74 -20.11
CA ASN A 218 -19.44 29.93 -20.70
C ASN A 218 -20.09 29.61 -22.06
N LEU A 219 -19.40 28.86 -22.92
CA LEU A 219 -19.96 28.44 -24.21
C LEU A 219 -21.21 27.56 -24.05
N ARG A 220 -21.24 26.68 -23.05
CA ARG A 220 -22.43 25.88 -22.73
C ARG A 220 -23.56 26.75 -22.21
N ALA A 221 -23.28 27.65 -21.28
CA ALA A 221 -24.27 28.58 -20.75
C ALA A 221 -24.85 29.46 -21.86
N ASP A 222 -24.03 29.94 -22.80
CA ASP A 222 -24.47 30.72 -23.96
C ASP A 222 -25.35 29.88 -24.90
N ALA A 223 -24.99 28.61 -25.13
CA ALA A 223 -25.81 27.69 -25.91
C ALA A 223 -27.16 27.41 -25.24
N ASP A 224 -27.17 27.08 -23.95
CA ASP A 224 -28.39 26.85 -23.17
C ASP A 224 -29.28 28.09 -23.14
N LEU A 225 -28.68 29.27 -23.01
CA LEU A 225 -29.39 30.55 -23.03
C LEU A 225 -29.97 30.84 -24.41
N ARG A 226 -29.23 30.56 -25.49
CA ARG A 226 -29.73 30.65 -26.87
C ARG A 226 -30.89 29.69 -27.11
N ASP A 227 -30.78 28.45 -26.65
CA ASP A 227 -31.84 27.45 -26.74
C ASP A 227 -33.06 27.90 -25.94
N SER A 228 -32.87 28.46 -24.74
CA SER A 228 -33.97 29.01 -23.95
C SER A 228 -34.72 30.14 -24.68
N TYR A 229 -34.00 31.04 -25.37
CA TYR A 229 -34.63 32.09 -26.18
C TYR A 229 -35.37 31.50 -27.38
N ASN A 230 -34.79 30.51 -28.06
CA ASN A 230 -35.46 29.79 -29.14
C ASN A 230 -36.48 28.77 -28.63
N ASN A 231 -36.70 28.71 -27.32
CA ASN A 231 -37.64 27.82 -26.66
C ASN A 231 -37.38 26.35 -27.05
N PHE A 232 -36.10 25.95 -27.12
CA PHE A 232 -35.61 24.64 -27.57
C PHE A 232 -36.15 24.22 -28.94
N ASP A 233 -36.32 25.17 -29.86
CA ASP A 233 -36.94 24.99 -31.17
C ASP A 233 -38.40 24.45 -31.13
N GLU A 234 -39.03 24.44 -29.96
CA GLU A 234 -40.44 24.04 -29.80
C GLU A 234 -41.40 25.14 -30.27
N GLY A 235 -40.86 26.29 -30.70
CA GLY A 235 -41.58 27.40 -31.31
C GLY A 235 -42.33 28.29 -30.31
N ARG A 236 -42.69 29.50 -30.74
CA ARG A 236 -43.22 30.56 -29.85
C ARG A 236 -44.73 30.78 -29.95
N SER A 237 -45.39 30.19 -30.95
CA SER A 237 -46.82 30.39 -31.22
C SER A 237 -47.72 29.79 -30.13
N GLN A 238 -48.93 30.31 -29.96
CA GLN A 238 -49.89 29.80 -28.98
C GLN A 238 -50.22 28.32 -29.22
N PHE A 239 -50.31 27.91 -30.50
CA PHE A 239 -50.53 26.52 -30.89
C PHE A 239 -49.39 25.60 -30.45
N GLN A 240 -48.14 26.01 -30.72
CA GLN A 240 -46.95 25.25 -30.33
C GLN A 240 -46.81 25.14 -28.81
N ARG A 241 -47.12 26.22 -28.06
CA ARG A 241 -47.16 26.19 -26.59
C ARG A 241 -48.20 25.20 -26.06
N MET A 242 -49.39 25.14 -26.67
CA MET A 242 -50.44 24.19 -26.31
C MET A 242 -49.98 22.75 -26.58
N ARG A 243 -49.48 22.47 -27.79
CA ARG A 243 -48.92 21.16 -28.16
C ARG A 243 -47.86 20.72 -27.17
N ARG A 244 -46.95 21.63 -26.82
CA ARG A 244 -45.91 21.40 -25.84
C ARG A 244 -46.46 21.04 -24.47
N PHE A 245 -47.40 21.83 -23.94
CA PHE A 245 -47.99 21.56 -22.63
C PHE A 245 -48.59 20.17 -22.57
N LEU A 246 -49.28 19.72 -23.64
CA LEU A 246 -49.80 18.36 -23.74
C LEU A 246 -48.68 17.32 -23.75
N LEU A 247 -47.60 17.54 -24.52
CA LEU A 247 -46.43 16.65 -24.56
C LEU A 247 -45.73 16.52 -23.19
N TYR A 248 -45.47 17.63 -22.48
CA TYR A 248 -44.86 17.58 -21.14
C TYR A 248 -45.80 16.99 -20.09
N ARG A 249 -47.11 17.25 -20.20
CA ARG A 249 -48.11 16.60 -19.34
C ARG A 249 -48.12 15.08 -19.54
N ARG A 250 -47.97 14.62 -20.78
CA ARG A 250 -47.87 13.20 -21.11
C ARG A 250 -46.59 12.58 -20.59
N SER A 251 -45.44 13.25 -20.75
CA SER A 251 -44.15 12.72 -20.30
C SER A 251 -43.98 12.71 -18.77
N GLY A 252 -44.68 13.59 -18.03
CA GLY A 252 -44.61 13.68 -16.57
C GLY A 252 -45.53 12.74 -15.79
N LEU A 253 -46.45 12.02 -16.46
CA LEU A 253 -47.40 11.11 -15.82
C LEU A 253 -47.15 9.68 -16.29
N ASP A 254 -46.57 8.86 -15.40
CA ASP A 254 -46.33 7.45 -15.68
C ASP A 254 -47.66 6.70 -15.92
N GLY A 255 -47.73 5.92 -17.00
CA GLY A 255 -48.92 5.11 -17.36
C GLY A 255 -50.02 5.79 -18.20
N ARG A 256 -49.74 6.88 -18.93
CA ARG A 256 -50.71 7.54 -19.84
C ARG A 256 -50.26 7.69 -21.30
N ASP A 257 -49.24 6.97 -21.74
CA ASP A 257 -48.80 6.97 -23.14
C ASP A 257 -49.69 6.10 -24.06
N ASP A 258 -50.96 5.95 -23.70
CA ASP A 258 -51.97 5.19 -24.44
C ASP A 258 -52.35 5.89 -25.75
N GLU A 259 -52.74 5.11 -26.75
CA GLU A 259 -53.14 5.65 -28.05
C GLU A 259 -54.41 6.53 -27.96
N ALA A 260 -55.25 6.27 -26.95
CA ALA A 260 -56.48 7.02 -26.68
C ALA A 260 -56.20 8.47 -26.25
N THR A 261 -55.28 8.69 -25.31
CA THR A 261 -54.89 10.04 -24.85
C THR A 261 -54.23 10.84 -25.98
N LYS A 262 -53.40 10.19 -26.81
CA LYS A 262 -52.80 10.82 -28.01
C LYS A 262 -53.87 11.32 -28.99
N LYS A 263 -54.95 10.55 -29.16
CA LYS A 263 -56.06 10.92 -30.03
C LYS A 263 -56.86 12.11 -29.48
N GLU A 264 -57.19 12.09 -28.19
CA GLU A 264 -57.85 13.21 -27.51
C GLU A 264 -57.03 14.51 -27.61
N GLU A 265 -55.72 14.43 -27.38
CA GLU A 265 -54.80 15.57 -27.50
C GLU A 265 -54.75 16.14 -28.92
N ASN A 266 -54.71 15.28 -29.94
CA ASN A 266 -54.75 15.71 -31.34
C ASN A 266 -56.10 16.34 -31.71
N ASP A 267 -57.21 15.83 -31.18
CA ASP A 267 -58.54 16.42 -31.37
C ASP A 267 -58.62 17.82 -30.75
N ILE A 268 -57.99 18.04 -29.58
CA ILE A 268 -57.90 19.37 -28.97
C ILE A 268 -57.10 20.34 -29.85
N LEU A 269 -55.95 19.89 -30.39
CA LEU A 269 -55.10 20.71 -31.26
C LEU A 269 -55.81 21.07 -32.57
N THR A 270 -56.49 20.12 -33.20
CA THR A 270 -57.23 20.35 -34.46
C THR A 270 -58.41 21.29 -34.27
N ARG A 271 -59.20 21.13 -33.19
CA ARG A 271 -60.28 22.08 -32.85
C ARG A 271 -59.77 23.49 -32.61
N PHE A 272 -58.66 23.64 -31.89
CA PHE A 272 -58.03 24.94 -31.67
C PHE A 272 -57.58 25.57 -32.99
N ALA A 273 -56.97 24.79 -33.89
CA ALA A 273 -56.55 25.27 -35.21
C ALA A 273 -57.74 25.73 -36.06
N GLN A 274 -58.84 24.97 -36.08
CA GLN A 274 -60.08 25.33 -36.77
C GLN A 274 -60.66 26.65 -36.24
N GLN A 275 -60.78 26.79 -34.91
CA GLN A 275 -61.28 28.01 -34.28
C GLN A 275 -60.44 29.24 -34.62
N GLN A 276 -59.12 29.10 -34.76
CA GLN A 276 -58.27 30.22 -35.17
C GLN A 276 -58.47 30.58 -36.63
N VAL A 277 -58.58 29.59 -37.53
CA VAL A 277 -58.86 29.84 -38.96
C VAL A 277 -60.21 30.54 -39.14
N ASP A 278 -61.24 30.11 -38.40
CA ASP A 278 -62.58 30.69 -38.50
C ASP A 278 -62.67 32.12 -37.93
N LYS A 279 -61.72 32.57 -37.11
CA LYS A 279 -61.62 33.99 -36.68
C LYS A 279 -61.12 34.92 -37.77
N PHE A 280 -60.47 34.39 -38.81
CA PHE A 280 -59.92 35.16 -39.92
C PHE A 280 -60.76 35.06 -41.20
N LYS A 281 -61.90 34.34 -41.16
CA LYS A 281 -62.95 34.36 -42.18
C LYS A 281 -64.01 35.40 -41.82
#